data_AF-A0A5K3F3F0-F1
#
_entry.id   AF-A0A5K3F3F0-F1
#
_cell.length_a   1.000
_cell.length_b   1.000
_cell.length_c   1.000
_cell.angle_alpha   90.00
_cell.angle_beta   90.00
_cell.angle_gamma   90.00
#
_symmetry.space_group_name_H-M   'P 1'
#
loop_
_entity.id
_entity.type
_entity.pdbx_description
1 polymer ?
#
loop_
_entity_poly.entity_id
_entity_poly.type
_entity_poly.pdbx_seq_one_letter_code
_entity_poly.pdbx_strand_id
1 'polypeptide(L)'
;MDELLPGERPDTVVVSKLPVRWFAKPGSSSKLWPDPKVVEEVFQIFGKIRCIDIPMLDPCQNPQLLPKLGLSVGIANAYLAEFNRTFMEEQDSVITYNNNGFGKITPSSVKPLVLGEDSQTTNDSSSLSFTAYIQYAEYAGFAAAMEALRGKKLVHIPPGKKCTESPCFSAEITIDFDRSKHLSDYEVRRRQAARARLEVGAEEEREKRKAMEARRARAEREAQELAAAQLAAERAEEEARRLARREKRRLKAEERYLRKRDALMRRKFLLENRRALLATRRATAIRLMSALLHLVSKRFQEENKWAAKCAEDQELVRTNSIATQTTGKFFSEKNKSPLERKPRQAFGDDGPMREVDAEKMRQSLLEKREQQLRQKLLSRRISASGCKPG
;
A
#
# COMPACT_ATOMS: atom_id res chain seq x y z
N MET A 1 -68.59 -13.68 -6.55
CA MET A 1 -67.79 -13.45 -7.76
C MET A 1 -68.55 -12.43 -8.55
N ASP A 2 -68.01 -11.24 -8.69
CA ASP A 2 -68.60 -10.23 -9.54
C ASP A 2 -68.15 -10.49 -10.98
N GLU A 3 -69.11 -10.83 -11.85
CA GLU A 3 -68.88 -11.08 -13.26
C GLU A 3 -68.53 -9.81 -14.03
N LEU A 4 -68.30 -8.66 -13.41
CA LEU A 4 -67.85 -7.44 -14.09
C LEU A 4 -66.38 -7.07 -13.81
N LEU A 5 -65.74 -7.75 -12.84
CA LEU A 5 -64.37 -7.44 -12.42
C LEU A 5 -63.33 -8.40 -13.06
N PRO A 6 -62.25 -7.89 -13.67
CA PRO A 6 -61.14 -8.72 -14.18
C PRO A 6 -60.53 -9.58 -13.06
N GLY A 7 -60.40 -10.89 -13.29
CA GLY A 7 -59.85 -11.84 -12.31
C GLY A 7 -60.84 -12.37 -11.26
N GLU A 8 -62.10 -11.91 -11.28
CA GLU A 8 -63.23 -12.58 -10.60
C GLU A 8 -64.15 -13.34 -11.56
N ARG A 9 -64.07 -13.04 -12.87
CA ARG A 9 -64.70 -13.82 -13.94
C ARG A 9 -63.97 -15.17 -14.13
N PRO A 10 -64.64 -16.23 -14.59
CA PRO A 10 -63.98 -17.42 -15.13
C PRO A 10 -63.38 -17.11 -16.52
N ASP A 11 -62.41 -16.19 -16.58
CA ASP A 11 -61.71 -15.76 -17.80
C ASP A 11 -60.25 -16.27 -17.85
N THR A 12 -59.83 -16.96 -16.79
CA THR A 12 -58.47 -17.44 -16.59
C THR A 12 -58.41 -18.96 -16.74
N VAL A 13 -57.63 -19.40 -17.72
CA VAL A 13 -57.32 -20.81 -17.96
C VAL A 13 -56.01 -21.15 -17.24
N VAL A 14 -56.05 -22.23 -16.45
CA VAL A 14 -54.86 -22.81 -15.82
C VAL A 14 -54.45 -24.03 -16.64
N VAL A 15 -53.27 -23.96 -17.24
CA VAL A 15 -52.71 -25.06 -18.04
C VAL A 15 -51.53 -25.64 -17.29
N SER A 16 -51.67 -26.88 -16.84
CA SER A 16 -50.64 -27.61 -16.10
C SER A 16 -50.03 -28.73 -16.93
N LYS A 17 -48.84 -29.19 -16.52
CA LYS A 17 -48.03 -30.23 -17.19
C LYS A 17 -47.51 -29.84 -18.58
N LEU A 18 -47.30 -28.54 -18.85
CA LEU A 18 -46.71 -28.09 -20.11
C LEU A 18 -45.22 -28.42 -20.15
N PRO A 19 -44.69 -29.11 -21.18
CA PRO A 19 -43.26 -29.41 -21.25
C PRO A 19 -42.43 -28.16 -21.49
N VAL A 20 -41.49 -27.84 -20.59
CA VAL A 20 -40.67 -26.61 -20.65
C VAL A 20 -39.91 -26.49 -21.98
N ARG A 21 -39.35 -27.60 -22.46
CA ARG A 21 -38.54 -27.63 -23.69
C ARG A 21 -39.31 -27.26 -24.95
N TRP A 22 -40.63 -27.44 -24.96
CA TRP A 22 -41.47 -27.15 -26.14
C TRP A 22 -41.80 -25.66 -26.24
N PHE A 23 -41.83 -24.98 -25.10
CA PHE A 23 -42.11 -23.55 -25.00
C PHE A 23 -40.85 -22.72 -24.77
N ALA A 24 -39.66 -23.31 -24.89
CA ALA A 24 -38.39 -22.60 -24.80
C ALA A 24 -38.04 -21.94 -26.13
N LYS A 25 -37.40 -20.76 -26.08
CA LYS A 25 -37.00 -20.02 -27.28
C LYS A 25 -36.01 -20.84 -28.14
N PRO A 26 -36.25 -21.01 -29.47
CA PRO A 26 -35.33 -21.72 -30.34
C PRO A 26 -33.98 -20.98 -30.39
N GLY A 27 -32.89 -21.70 -30.13
CA GLY A 27 -31.52 -21.15 -30.13
C GLY A 27 -31.06 -20.51 -28.81
N SER A 28 -31.89 -20.49 -27.76
CA SER A 28 -31.44 -20.03 -26.44
C SER A 28 -30.69 -21.13 -25.68
N SER A 29 -29.65 -20.75 -24.92
CA SER A 29 -28.98 -21.62 -23.94
C SER A 29 -29.90 -21.98 -22.76
N SER A 30 -31.01 -21.25 -22.58
CA SER A 30 -32.01 -21.45 -21.52
C SER A 30 -33.03 -22.54 -21.86
N LYS A 31 -32.60 -23.72 -22.35
CA LYS A 31 -33.50 -24.85 -22.69
C LYS A 31 -34.29 -25.41 -21.49
N LEU A 32 -33.93 -24.96 -20.28
CA LEU A 32 -34.54 -25.31 -18.99
C LEU A 32 -35.63 -24.32 -18.53
N TRP A 33 -35.92 -23.27 -19.31
CA TRP A 33 -36.93 -22.25 -18.96
C TRP A 33 -37.86 -21.99 -20.14
N PRO A 34 -39.19 -21.93 -19.92
CA PRO A 34 -40.12 -21.55 -20.98
C PRO A 34 -39.97 -20.05 -21.29
N ASP A 35 -40.23 -19.69 -22.54
CA ASP A 35 -40.32 -18.30 -22.97
C ASP A 35 -41.80 -17.86 -22.93
N PRO A 36 -42.17 -16.84 -22.14
CA PRO A 36 -43.53 -16.33 -22.09
C PRO A 36 -44.09 -15.95 -23.46
N LYS A 37 -43.25 -15.49 -24.39
CA LYS A 37 -43.69 -15.09 -25.73
C LYS A 37 -44.17 -16.28 -26.57
N VAL A 38 -43.48 -17.41 -26.47
CA VAL A 38 -43.88 -18.64 -27.18
C VAL A 38 -45.20 -19.15 -26.62
N VAL A 39 -45.39 -19.06 -25.30
CA VAL A 39 -46.68 -19.37 -24.65
C VAL A 39 -47.76 -18.42 -25.18
N GLU A 40 -47.51 -17.12 -25.20
CA GLU A 40 -48.46 -16.13 -25.74
C GLU A 40 -48.86 -16.44 -27.18
N GLU A 41 -47.90 -16.65 -28.08
CA GLU A 41 -48.14 -16.95 -29.50
C GLU A 41 -49.00 -18.21 -29.70
N VAL A 42 -48.73 -19.28 -28.93
CA VAL A 42 -49.47 -20.55 -29.05
C VAL A 42 -50.92 -20.41 -28.58
N PHE A 43 -51.13 -19.72 -27.46
CA PHE A 43 -52.46 -19.61 -26.86
C PHE A 43 -53.29 -18.46 -27.44
N GLN A 44 -52.67 -17.50 -28.13
CA GLN A 44 -53.36 -16.40 -28.80
C GLN A 44 -54.28 -16.87 -29.93
N ILE A 45 -54.09 -18.09 -30.44
CA ILE A 45 -54.95 -18.73 -31.46
C ILE A 45 -56.41 -18.81 -30.98
N PHE A 46 -56.64 -19.00 -29.69
CA PHE A 46 -57.99 -19.16 -29.13
C PHE A 46 -58.66 -17.82 -28.83
N GLY A 47 -57.91 -16.73 -28.72
CA GLY A 47 -58.44 -15.41 -28.46
C GLY A 47 -57.39 -14.41 -27.99
N LYS A 48 -57.78 -13.14 -27.88
CA LYS A 48 -56.89 -12.08 -27.38
C LYS A 48 -56.55 -12.32 -25.92
N ILE A 49 -55.26 -12.43 -25.61
CA ILE A 49 -54.75 -12.60 -24.25
C ILE A 49 -54.58 -11.23 -23.58
N ARG A 50 -54.97 -11.12 -22.32
CA ARG A 50 -54.83 -9.91 -21.48
C ARG A 50 -53.54 -9.97 -20.65
N CYS A 51 -53.33 -11.07 -19.95
CA CYS A 51 -52.12 -11.29 -19.17
C CYS A 51 -51.77 -12.78 -19.07
N ILE A 52 -50.48 -13.07 -18.91
CA ILE A 52 -49.93 -14.41 -18.70
C ILE A 52 -49.05 -14.35 -17.48
N ASP A 53 -49.20 -15.33 -16.59
CA ASP A 53 -48.27 -15.57 -15.50
C ASP A 53 -47.75 -16.99 -15.50
N ILE A 54 -46.44 -17.12 -15.34
CA ILE A 54 -45.73 -18.40 -15.27
C ILE A 54 -44.99 -18.41 -13.92
N PRO A 55 -45.57 -19.04 -12.88
CA PRO A 55 -45.01 -19.05 -11.53
C PRO A 55 -43.55 -19.48 -11.45
N MET A 56 -43.13 -20.43 -12.30
CA MET A 56 -41.74 -20.91 -12.29
C MET A 56 -40.70 -19.84 -12.69
N LEU A 57 -41.11 -18.78 -13.40
CA LEU A 57 -40.23 -17.69 -13.83
C LEU A 57 -40.19 -16.52 -12.84
N ASP A 58 -41.00 -16.57 -11.78
CA ASP A 58 -41.13 -15.49 -10.80
C ASP A 58 -40.33 -15.82 -9.53
N PRO A 59 -39.30 -15.04 -9.15
CA PRO A 59 -38.54 -15.26 -7.93
C PRO A 59 -39.36 -15.23 -6.63
N CYS A 60 -40.50 -14.53 -6.61
CA CYS A 60 -41.42 -14.53 -5.46
C CYS A 60 -42.27 -15.80 -5.36
N GLN A 61 -42.29 -16.61 -6.42
CA GLN A 61 -43.06 -17.84 -6.50
C GLN A 61 -42.19 -19.09 -6.61
N ASN A 62 -40.95 -18.93 -7.08
CA ASN A 62 -39.99 -20.00 -7.27
C ASN A 62 -38.67 -19.69 -6.53
N PRO A 63 -38.38 -20.35 -5.39
CA PRO A 63 -37.16 -20.10 -4.62
C PRO A 63 -35.88 -20.48 -5.37
N GLN A 64 -35.97 -21.35 -6.38
CA GLN A 64 -34.83 -21.75 -7.23
C GLN A 64 -34.23 -20.58 -8.04
N LEU A 65 -34.95 -19.46 -8.14
CA LEU A 65 -34.47 -18.24 -8.79
C LEU A 65 -33.74 -17.29 -7.84
N LEU A 66 -33.86 -17.46 -6.53
CA LEU A 66 -33.23 -16.59 -5.52
C LEU A 66 -31.69 -16.56 -5.62
N PRO A 67 -30.99 -17.68 -5.87
CA PRO A 67 -29.54 -17.65 -6.04
C PRO A 67 -29.08 -16.77 -7.20
N LYS A 68 -29.88 -16.63 -8.27
CA LYS A 68 -29.57 -15.71 -9.39
C LYS A 68 -29.64 -14.24 -8.97
N LEU A 69 -30.47 -13.92 -7.97
CA LEU A 69 -30.55 -12.60 -7.34
C LEU A 69 -29.48 -12.41 -6.25
N GLY A 70 -28.66 -13.42 -5.97
CA GLY A 70 -27.67 -13.38 -4.89
C GLY A 70 -28.27 -13.55 -3.50
N LEU A 71 -29.55 -13.93 -3.40
CA LEU A 71 -30.29 -14.11 -2.15
C LEU A 71 -30.32 -15.57 -1.72
N SER A 72 -30.26 -15.82 -0.42
CA SER A 72 -30.59 -17.12 0.16
C SER A 72 -32.07 -17.21 0.51
N VAL A 73 -32.59 -18.42 0.70
CA VAL A 73 -34.00 -18.66 1.07
C VAL A 73 -34.34 -17.95 2.38
N GLY A 74 -33.48 -18.02 3.39
CA GLY A 74 -33.69 -17.34 4.67
C GLY A 74 -33.77 -15.81 4.55
N ILE A 75 -32.90 -15.21 3.73
CA ILE A 75 -32.93 -13.76 3.48
C ILE A 75 -34.20 -13.38 2.71
N ALA A 76 -34.55 -14.14 1.66
CA ALA A 76 -35.76 -13.89 0.89
C ALA A 76 -37.03 -13.99 1.76
N ASN A 77 -37.09 -14.97 2.66
CA ASN A 77 -38.20 -15.11 3.60
C ASN A 77 -38.35 -13.89 4.54
N ALA A 78 -37.25 -13.23 4.93
CA ALA A 78 -37.33 -12.01 5.72
C ALA A 78 -38.04 -10.87 4.96
N TYR A 79 -37.78 -10.73 3.67
CA TYR A 79 -38.45 -9.74 2.81
C TYR A 79 -39.87 -10.15 2.40
N LEU A 80 -40.15 -11.46 2.32
CA LEU A 80 -41.45 -12.00 1.92
C LEU A 80 -42.44 -12.20 3.07
N ALA A 81 -41.97 -12.16 4.32
CA ALA A 81 -42.81 -12.31 5.52
C ALA A 81 -43.99 -11.33 5.55
N GLU A 82 -43.79 -10.09 5.08
CA GLU A 82 -44.84 -9.06 4.98
C GLU A 82 -46.01 -9.47 4.05
N PHE A 83 -45.77 -10.43 3.15
CA PHE A 83 -46.75 -10.86 2.13
C PHE A 83 -47.39 -12.21 2.44
N ASN A 84 -47.22 -12.73 3.67
CA ASN A 84 -47.63 -14.08 4.07
C ASN A 84 -47.13 -15.18 3.12
N ARG A 85 -45.95 -14.99 2.54
CA ARG A 85 -45.24 -16.00 1.76
C ARG A 85 -44.03 -16.48 2.54
N THR A 86 -43.95 -17.79 2.72
CA THR A 86 -42.80 -18.46 3.30
C THR A 86 -42.38 -19.56 2.36
N PHE A 87 -41.15 -19.51 1.87
CA PHE A 87 -40.54 -20.67 1.24
C PHE A 87 -40.11 -21.65 2.32
N MET A 88 -40.53 -22.91 2.20
CA MET A 88 -39.94 -23.97 3.02
C MET A 88 -38.51 -24.18 2.54
N GLU A 89 -37.58 -24.22 3.48
CA GLU A 89 -36.19 -24.59 3.20
C GLU A 89 -36.19 -26.08 2.88
N GLU A 90 -36.15 -26.43 1.59
CA GLU A 90 -35.87 -27.80 1.19
C GLU A 90 -34.49 -28.13 1.77
N GLN A 91 -34.44 -29.02 2.76
CA GLN A 91 -33.17 -29.54 3.22
C GLN A 91 -32.45 -30.13 2.01
N ASP A 92 -31.22 -29.67 1.77
CA ASP A 92 -30.36 -30.10 0.70
C ASP A 92 -30.21 -31.64 0.71
N SER A 93 -31.13 -32.33 0.04
CA SER A 93 -30.83 -33.66 -0.50
C SER A 93 -29.90 -33.38 -1.68
N VAL A 94 -28.61 -33.44 -1.37
CA VAL A 94 -27.52 -33.30 -2.31
C VAL A 94 -27.72 -34.32 -3.45
N ILE A 95 -28.38 -33.91 -4.52
CA ILE A 95 -28.25 -34.56 -5.82
C ILE A 95 -26.93 -34.05 -6.37
N THR A 96 -25.85 -34.74 -6.01
CA THR A 96 -24.55 -34.56 -6.64
C THR A 96 -24.71 -34.91 -8.12
N TYR A 97 -24.70 -33.92 -8.99
CA TYR A 97 -24.40 -34.15 -10.39
C TYR A 97 -22.92 -34.53 -10.48
N ASN A 98 -22.64 -35.84 -10.37
CA ASN A 98 -21.34 -36.43 -10.63
C ASN A 98 -20.99 -36.22 -12.12
N ASN A 99 -20.46 -35.05 -12.44
CA ASN A 99 -19.66 -34.84 -13.64
C ASN A 99 -18.31 -35.51 -13.39
N ASN A 100 -18.23 -36.81 -13.68
CA ASN A 100 -17.04 -37.55 -14.15
C ASN A 100 -17.25 -39.06 -13.91
N GLY A 101 -17.72 -39.75 -14.95
CA GLY A 101 -17.89 -41.19 -14.93
C GLY A 101 -18.20 -41.70 -16.32
N PHE A 102 -17.15 -42.07 -17.04
CA PHE A 102 -17.17 -42.70 -18.35
C PHE A 102 -18.01 -43.99 -18.31
N GLY A 103 -19.29 -43.89 -18.64
CA GLY A 103 -20.27 -44.99 -18.64
C GLY A 103 -21.02 -45.02 -19.97
N LYS A 104 -20.89 -46.14 -20.67
CA LYS A 104 -21.45 -46.42 -22.01
C LYS A 104 -22.97 -46.18 -22.03
N ILE A 105 -23.42 -45.17 -22.77
CA ILE A 105 -24.84 -44.97 -23.09
C ILE A 105 -25.15 -45.75 -24.37
N THR A 106 -25.73 -46.93 -24.22
CA THR A 106 -26.54 -47.54 -25.28
C THR A 106 -27.86 -46.77 -25.40
N PRO A 107 -28.40 -46.54 -26.60
CA PRO A 107 -29.61 -45.74 -26.75
C PRO A 107 -30.84 -46.61 -26.45
N SER A 108 -31.27 -46.68 -25.20
CA SER A 108 -32.52 -47.36 -24.85
C SER A 108 -33.71 -46.43 -25.04
N SER A 109 -34.36 -46.61 -26.19
CA SER A 109 -35.80 -46.49 -26.46
C SER A 109 -36.52 -45.18 -26.07
N VAL A 110 -36.47 -44.21 -26.98
CA VAL A 110 -37.65 -43.41 -27.29
C VAL A 110 -38.66 -44.35 -27.95
N LYS A 111 -39.77 -44.66 -27.29
CA LYS A 111 -40.82 -45.51 -27.85
C LYS A 111 -41.42 -44.84 -29.11
N PRO A 112 -41.32 -45.45 -30.31
CA PRO A 112 -42.14 -45.08 -31.45
C PRO A 112 -43.57 -45.53 -31.18
N LEU A 113 -44.56 -44.73 -31.57
CA LEU A 113 -45.97 -45.07 -31.44
C LEU A 113 -46.29 -46.32 -32.28
N VAL A 114 -46.50 -47.45 -31.60
CA VAL A 114 -47.21 -48.63 -32.11
C VAL A 114 -48.45 -48.79 -31.23
N LEU A 115 -49.60 -48.97 -31.88
CA LEU A 115 -50.91 -49.22 -31.30
C LEU A 115 -50.91 -50.49 -30.42
N GLY A 116 -51.33 -50.37 -29.16
CA GLY A 116 -51.61 -51.52 -28.28
C GLY A 116 -51.39 -51.24 -26.78
N GLU A 117 -52.49 -51.23 -26.04
CA GLU A 117 -52.71 -51.46 -24.59
C GLU A 117 -51.51 -51.66 -23.64
N ASP A 118 -51.36 -50.76 -22.65
CA ASP A 118 -51.74 -50.97 -21.24
C ASP A 118 -50.87 -50.18 -20.24
N SER A 119 -51.56 -49.69 -19.21
CA SER A 119 -51.07 -48.83 -18.14
C SER A 119 -49.90 -49.43 -17.37
N GLN A 120 -48.79 -48.68 -17.28
CA GLN A 120 -47.85 -48.76 -16.15
C GLN A 120 -47.05 -47.45 -16.04
N THR A 121 -47.33 -46.69 -14.98
CA THR A 121 -46.57 -45.53 -14.50
C THR A 121 -45.19 -45.98 -14.08
N THR A 122 -44.19 -45.74 -14.92
CA THR A 122 -42.78 -45.84 -14.53
C THR A 122 -42.21 -44.43 -14.57
N ASN A 123 -41.73 -43.99 -13.41
CA ASN A 123 -41.10 -42.69 -13.17
C ASN A 123 -39.80 -42.61 -13.99
N ASP A 124 -39.91 -42.15 -15.23
CA ASP A 124 -38.78 -41.78 -16.07
C ASP A 124 -38.37 -40.34 -15.75
N SER A 125 -37.19 -40.19 -15.15
CA SER A 125 -36.39 -38.94 -14.98
C SER A 125 -37.04 -37.65 -15.52
N SER A 126 -37.83 -37.02 -14.63
CA SER A 126 -38.44 -35.68 -14.68
C SER A 126 -38.34 -34.90 -16.00
N SER A 127 -39.27 -35.15 -16.92
CA SER A 127 -39.60 -34.15 -17.95
C SER A 127 -40.07 -32.86 -17.25
N LEU A 128 -39.20 -31.84 -17.19
CA LEU A 128 -39.53 -30.52 -16.63
C LEU A 128 -40.82 -30.01 -17.27
N SER A 129 -41.88 -29.99 -16.47
CA SER A 129 -43.18 -29.47 -16.85
C SER A 129 -43.54 -28.26 -16.00
N PHE A 130 -44.33 -27.34 -16.55
CA PHE A 130 -44.74 -26.12 -15.86
C PHE A 130 -46.24 -25.90 -15.93
N THR A 131 -46.70 -25.02 -15.04
CA THR A 131 -48.06 -24.51 -15.03
C THR A 131 -48.06 -23.05 -15.46
N ALA A 132 -49.01 -22.68 -16.31
CA ALA A 132 -49.23 -21.32 -16.78
C ALA A 132 -50.66 -20.88 -16.48
N TYR A 133 -50.81 -19.62 -16.10
CA TYR A 133 -52.09 -18.94 -15.91
C TYR A 133 -52.26 -17.97 -17.07
N ILE A 134 -53.33 -18.13 -17.84
CA ILE A 134 -53.59 -17.36 -19.05
C ILE A 134 -54.96 -16.70 -18.92
N GLN A 135 -54.99 -15.38 -18.86
CA GLN A 135 -56.24 -14.61 -18.83
C GLN A 135 -56.58 -14.10 -20.23
N TYR A 136 -57.75 -14.46 -20.73
CA TYR A 136 -58.27 -13.92 -22.00
C TYR A 136 -58.98 -12.58 -21.77
N ALA A 137 -58.97 -11.71 -22.77
CA ALA A 137 -59.70 -10.45 -22.76
C ALA A 137 -61.22 -10.66 -22.91
N GLU A 138 -61.61 -11.75 -23.59
CA GLU A 138 -63.00 -12.08 -23.91
C GLU A 138 -63.33 -13.49 -23.45
N TYR A 139 -64.55 -13.69 -22.94
CA TYR A 139 -65.03 -15.00 -22.51
C TYR A 139 -65.13 -16.01 -23.68
N ALA A 140 -65.41 -15.52 -24.89
CA ALA A 140 -65.43 -16.36 -26.09
C ALA A 140 -64.08 -17.07 -26.30
N GLY A 141 -62.96 -16.37 -26.10
CA GLY A 141 -61.64 -16.97 -26.22
C GLY A 141 -61.32 -17.97 -25.11
N PHE A 142 -61.77 -17.68 -23.89
CA PHE A 142 -61.69 -18.63 -22.77
C PHE A 142 -62.45 -19.93 -23.06
N ALA A 143 -63.70 -19.82 -23.51
CA ALA A 143 -64.55 -20.98 -23.81
C ALA A 143 -63.97 -21.82 -24.96
N ALA A 144 -63.50 -21.15 -26.02
CA ALA A 144 -62.85 -21.81 -27.16
C ALA A 144 -61.58 -22.57 -26.72
N ALA A 145 -60.75 -21.98 -25.86
CA ALA A 145 -59.55 -22.64 -25.34
C ALA A 145 -59.90 -23.87 -24.47
N MET A 146 -60.89 -23.74 -23.57
CA MET A 146 -61.35 -24.84 -22.72
C MET A 146 -61.94 -25.99 -23.54
N GLU A 147 -62.75 -25.70 -24.56
CA GLU A 147 -63.33 -26.72 -25.44
C GLU A 147 -62.27 -27.41 -26.30
N ALA A 148 -61.37 -26.63 -26.91
CA ALA A 148 -60.40 -27.15 -27.87
C ALA A 148 -59.33 -28.02 -27.21
N LEU A 149 -58.88 -27.66 -26.00
CA LEU A 149 -57.69 -28.25 -25.40
C LEU A 149 -58.02 -29.27 -24.30
N ARG A 150 -59.22 -29.24 -23.69
CA ARG A 150 -59.56 -30.14 -22.58
C ARG A 150 -59.68 -31.58 -23.06
N GLY A 151 -58.99 -32.48 -22.36
CA GLY A 151 -58.94 -33.91 -22.72
C GLY A 151 -58.10 -34.22 -23.97
N LYS A 152 -57.36 -33.24 -24.50
CA LYS A 152 -56.43 -33.43 -25.61
C LYS A 152 -54.99 -33.59 -25.12
N LYS A 153 -54.14 -34.17 -25.97
CA LYS A 153 -52.70 -34.28 -25.76
C LYS A 153 -51.97 -33.36 -26.73
N LEU A 154 -50.91 -32.71 -26.27
CA LEU A 154 -50.06 -31.90 -27.14
C LEU A 154 -49.09 -32.81 -27.88
N VAL A 155 -48.85 -32.53 -29.16
CA VAL A 155 -47.85 -33.23 -29.98
C VAL A 155 -46.86 -32.21 -30.51
N HIS A 156 -45.58 -32.41 -30.21
CA HIS A 156 -44.51 -31.55 -30.70
C HIS A 156 -43.95 -32.07 -32.03
N ILE A 157 -44.13 -31.28 -33.09
CA ILE A 157 -43.59 -31.55 -34.42
C ILE A 157 -42.30 -30.71 -34.60
N PRO A 158 -41.11 -31.35 -34.64
CA PRO A 158 -39.86 -30.61 -34.81
C PRO A 158 -39.80 -29.91 -36.19
N PRO A 159 -39.31 -28.66 -36.26
CA PRO A 159 -39.24 -27.92 -37.50
C PRO A 159 -38.29 -28.60 -38.50
N GLY A 160 -38.74 -28.78 -39.74
CA GLY A 160 -37.90 -29.27 -40.86
C GLY A 160 -37.94 -30.77 -41.14
N LYS A 161 -38.76 -31.57 -40.44
CA LYS A 161 -38.94 -33.01 -40.75
C LYS A 161 -40.43 -33.34 -40.90
N LYS A 162 -40.79 -34.02 -41.99
CA LYS A 162 -42.16 -34.54 -42.19
C LYS A 162 -42.46 -35.58 -41.10
N CYS A 163 -43.72 -35.61 -40.62
CA CYS A 163 -44.21 -36.44 -39.52
C CYS A 163 -43.86 -37.94 -39.66
N THR A 164 -43.62 -38.41 -40.88
CA THR A 164 -43.34 -39.80 -41.23
C THR A 164 -41.97 -40.33 -40.78
N GLU A 165 -40.98 -39.45 -40.55
CA GLU A 165 -39.56 -39.83 -40.40
C GLU A 165 -38.99 -39.51 -39.00
N SER A 166 -39.79 -38.97 -38.08
CA SER A 166 -39.28 -38.50 -36.78
C SER A 166 -40.23 -38.82 -35.64
N PRO A 167 -39.70 -39.19 -34.45
CA PRO A 167 -40.53 -39.50 -33.30
C PRO A 167 -41.33 -38.26 -32.91
N CYS A 168 -42.65 -38.35 -33.02
CA CYS A 168 -43.57 -37.36 -32.49
C CYS A 168 -43.57 -37.48 -30.97
N PHE A 169 -43.24 -36.40 -30.27
CA PHE A 169 -43.32 -36.39 -28.82
C PHE A 169 -44.73 -35.96 -28.42
N SER A 170 -45.42 -36.80 -27.66
CA SER A 170 -46.72 -36.48 -27.08
C SER A 170 -46.59 -36.13 -25.60
N ALA A 171 -47.29 -35.10 -25.15
CA ALA A 171 -47.37 -34.71 -23.75
C ALA A 171 -48.83 -34.57 -23.34
N GLU A 172 -49.13 -35.07 -22.14
CA GLU A 172 -50.43 -34.91 -21.53
C GLU A 172 -50.50 -33.56 -20.81
N ILE A 173 -51.51 -32.78 -21.13
CA ILE A 173 -51.77 -31.50 -20.47
C ILE A 173 -53.09 -31.58 -19.69
N THR A 174 -53.14 -30.87 -18.57
CA THR A 174 -54.33 -30.75 -17.74
C THR A 174 -54.78 -29.31 -17.72
N ILE A 175 -56.07 -29.10 -17.99
CA ILE A 175 -56.66 -27.78 -18.19
C ILE A 175 -57.83 -27.61 -17.26
N ASP A 176 -57.74 -26.58 -16.44
CA ASP A 176 -58.71 -26.23 -15.42
C ASP A 176 -58.99 -24.73 -15.45
N PHE A 177 -60.07 -24.32 -14.81
CA PHE A 177 -60.35 -22.90 -14.53
C PHE A 177 -59.65 -22.47 -13.25
N ASP A 178 -59.27 -21.19 -13.15
CA ASP A 178 -58.62 -20.68 -11.95
C ASP A 178 -59.59 -20.59 -10.76
N ARG A 179 -59.26 -21.32 -9.67
CA ARG A 179 -59.97 -21.24 -8.39
C ARG A 179 -59.30 -20.32 -7.38
N SER A 180 -58.03 -19.98 -7.61
CA SER A 180 -57.17 -19.27 -6.67
C SER A 180 -57.20 -17.76 -6.83
N LYS A 181 -57.83 -17.24 -7.89
CA LYS A 181 -57.81 -15.81 -8.26
C LYS A 181 -56.37 -15.29 -8.46
N HIS A 182 -55.50 -16.10 -9.04
CA HIS A 182 -54.06 -15.87 -9.18
C HIS A 182 -53.73 -14.58 -9.96
N LEU A 183 -54.58 -14.25 -10.92
CA LEU A 183 -54.48 -13.05 -11.76
C LEU A 183 -55.39 -11.91 -11.30
N SER A 184 -55.96 -12.00 -10.09
CA SER A 184 -56.67 -10.87 -9.50
C SER A 184 -55.74 -9.68 -9.24
N ASP A 185 -56.27 -8.46 -9.37
CA ASP A 185 -55.49 -7.23 -9.13
C ASP A 185 -54.85 -7.19 -7.73
N TYR A 186 -55.47 -7.85 -6.74
CA TYR A 186 -54.90 -7.99 -5.40
C TYR A 186 -53.65 -8.89 -5.40
N GLU A 187 -53.76 -10.12 -5.93
CA GLU A 187 -52.64 -11.07 -6.03
C GLU A 187 -51.50 -10.52 -6.89
N VAL A 188 -51.82 -9.89 -8.02
CA VAL A 188 -50.83 -9.30 -8.93
C VAL A 188 -50.07 -8.16 -8.24
N ARG A 189 -50.77 -7.22 -7.58
CA ARG A 189 -50.10 -6.13 -6.83
C ARG A 189 -49.27 -6.67 -5.68
N ARG A 190 -49.78 -7.67 -4.95
CA ARG A 190 -49.03 -8.34 -3.87
C ARG A 190 -47.72 -8.94 -4.39
N ARG A 191 -47.76 -9.64 -5.53
CA ARG A 191 -46.57 -10.22 -6.17
C ARG A 191 -45.61 -9.16 -6.69
N GLN A 192 -46.11 -8.08 -7.30
CA GLN A 192 -45.27 -6.96 -7.74
C GLN A 192 -44.55 -6.28 -6.56
N ALA A 193 -45.26 -6.04 -5.46
CA ALA A 193 -44.66 -5.48 -4.25
C ALA A 193 -43.61 -6.43 -3.64
N ALA A 194 -43.88 -7.74 -3.61
CA ALA A 194 -42.92 -8.76 -3.18
C ALA A 194 -41.66 -8.78 -4.08
N ARG A 195 -41.81 -8.65 -5.41
CA ARG A 195 -40.67 -8.59 -6.35
C ARG A 195 -39.80 -7.37 -6.06
N ALA A 196 -40.42 -6.20 -5.90
CA ALA A 196 -39.71 -4.97 -5.57
C ALA A 196 -38.94 -5.09 -4.24
N ARG A 197 -39.53 -5.75 -3.22
CA ARG A 197 -38.84 -6.00 -1.94
C ARG A 197 -37.66 -6.96 -2.09
N LEU A 198 -37.79 -8.03 -2.87
CA LEU A 198 -36.67 -8.94 -3.16
C LEU A 198 -35.55 -8.24 -3.93
N GLU A 199 -35.88 -7.38 -4.91
CA GLU A 199 -34.88 -6.60 -5.64
C GLU A 199 -34.10 -5.64 -4.73
N VAL A 200 -34.80 -4.95 -3.82
CA VAL A 200 -34.16 -4.11 -2.80
C VAL A 200 -33.23 -4.94 -1.91
N GLY A 201 -33.72 -6.07 -1.40
CA GLY A 201 -32.89 -6.97 -0.58
C GLY A 201 -31.67 -7.51 -1.31
N ALA A 202 -31.80 -7.80 -2.61
CA ALA A 202 -30.70 -8.25 -3.45
C ALA A 202 -29.62 -7.18 -3.61
N GLU A 203 -29.98 -5.92 -3.82
CA GLU A 203 -29.00 -4.83 -3.91
C GLU A 203 -28.36 -4.54 -2.54
N GLU A 204 -29.12 -4.56 -1.44
CA GLU A 204 -28.56 -4.43 -0.09
C GLU A 204 -27.51 -5.53 0.21
N GLU A 205 -27.80 -6.77 -0.15
CA GLU A 205 -26.88 -7.89 0.04
C GLU A 205 -25.64 -7.75 -0.85
N ARG A 206 -25.81 -7.27 -2.09
CA ARG A 206 -24.71 -6.97 -3.00
C ARG A 206 -23.81 -5.84 -2.47
N GLU A 207 -24.41 -4.79 -1.90
CA GLU A 207 -23.68 -3.69 -1.26
C GLU A 207 -22.90 -4.17 -0.02
N LYS A 208 -23.52 -4.99 0.84
CA LYS A 208 -22.84 -5.60 1.99
C LYS A 208 -21.63 -6.43 1.56
N ARG A 209 -21.76 -7.24 0.50
CA ARG A 209 -20.64 -8.02 -0.05
C ARG A 209 -19.51 -7.13 -0.55
N LYS A 210 -19.83 -6.10 -1.34
CA LYS A 210 -18.85 -5.10 -1.80
C LYS A 210 -18.18 -4.37 -0.64
N ALA A 211 -18.93 -3.99 0.40
CA ALA A 211 -18.41 -3.31 1.58
C ALA A 211 -17.46 -4.21 2.39
N MET A 212 -17.81 -5.48 2.58
CA MET A 212 -16.97 -6.47 3.25
C MET A 212 -15.67 -6.73 2.49
N GLU A 213 -15.75 -6.86 1.16
CA GLU A 213 -14.58 -7.00 0.29
C GLU A 213 -13.70 -5.75 0.33
N ALA A 214 -14.28 -4.55 0.25
CA ALA A 214 -13.56 -3.30 0.37
C ALA A 214 -12.88 -3.14 1.74
N ARG A 215 -13.52 -3.59 2.82
CA ARG A 215 -12.93 -3.60 4.17
C ARG A 215 -11.74 -4.55 4.24
N ARG A 216 -11.86 -5.76 3.67
CA ARG A 216 -10.76 -6.72 3.58
C ARG A 216 -9.59 -6.16 2.78
N ALA A 217 -9.86 -5.55 1.63
CA ALA A 217 -8.84 -4.93 0.78
C ALA A 217 -8.12 -3.76 1.48
N ARG A 218 -8.84 -2.93 2.26
CA ARG A 218 -8.22 -1.87 3.07
C ARG A 218 -7.32 -2.44 4.16
N ALA A 219 -7.81 -3.43 4.91
CA ALA A 219 -7.02 -4.09 5.95
C ALA A 219 -5.77 -4.77 5.39
N GLU A 220 -5.87 -5.38 4.19
CA GLU A 220 -4.71 -5.99 3.52
C GLU A 220 -3.69 -4.94 3.08
N ARG A 221 -4.13 -3.80 2.53
CA ARG A 221 -3.24 -2.68 2.18
C ARG A 221 -2.54 -2.10 3.40
N GLU A 222 -3.28 -1.87 4.49
CA GLU A 222 -2.71 -1.38 5.76
C GLU A 222 -1.69 -2.39 6.33
N ALA A 223 -1.98 -3.69 6.27
CA ALA A 223 -1.04 -4.72 6.69
C ALA A 223 0.23 -4.76 5.82
N GLN A 224 0.08 -4.61 4.49
CA GLN A 224 1.22 -4.53 3.57
C GLN A 224 2.07 -3.27 3.82
N GLU A 225 1.45 -2.13 4.10
CA GLU A 225 2.14 -0.88 4.41
C GLU A 225 2.92 -0.98 5.73
N LEU A 226 2.31 -1.54 6.78
CA LEU A 226 2.97 -1.79 8.05
C LEU A 226 4.16 -2.76 7.89
N ALA A 227 4.00 -3.84 7.12
CA ALA A 227 5.08 -4.78 6.84
C ALA A 227 6.24 -4.13 6.05
N ALA A 228 5.91 -3.30 5.05
CA ALA A 228 6.90 -2.54 4.29
C ALA A 228 7.64 -1.51 5.16
N ALA A 229 6.92 -0.84 6.07
CA ALA A 229 7.51 0.12 7.01
C ALA A 229 8.44 -0.56 8.02
N GLN A 230 8.06 -1.74 8.53
CA GLN A 230 8.93 -2.54 9.41
C GLN A 230 10.23 -2.95 8.71
N LEU A 231 10.14 -3.46 7.48
CA LEU A 231 11.31 -3.82 6.69
C LEU A 231 12.18 -2.60 6.34
N ALA A 232 11.57 -1.44 6.07
CA ALA A 232 12.28 -0.20 5.84
C ALA A 232 12.99 0.30 7.11
N ALA A 233 12.36 0.17 8.28
CA ALA A 233 12.96 0.52 9.56
C ALA A 233 14.15 -0.38 9.90
N GLU A 234 14.03 -1.69 9.67
CA GLU A 234 15.14 -2.65 9.87
C GLU A 234 16.32 -2.33 8.95
N ARG A 235 16.07 -2.07 7.65
CA ARG A 235 17.10 -1.64 6.70
C ARG A 235 17.76 -0.33 7.14
N ALA A 236 16.97 0.66 7.58
CA ALA A 236 17.49 1.94 8.04
C ALA A 236 18.37 1.80 9.31
N GLU A 237 17.99 0.93 10.25
CA GLU A 237 18.78 0.62 11.44
C GLU A 237 20.12 -0.03 11.07
N GLU A 238 20.10 -1.00 10.16
CA GLU A 238 21.32 -1.67 9.70
C GLU A 238 22.27 -0.67 9.01
N GLU A 239 21.75 0.21 8.17
CA GLU A 239 22.53 1.26 7.52
C GLU A 239 23.09 2.27 8.52
N ALA A 240 22.30 2.70 9.51
CA ALA A 240 22.76 3.57 10.58
C ALA A 240 23.89 2.92 11.39
N ARG A 241 23.78 1.63 11.70
CA ARG A 241 24.83 0.86 12.39
C ARG A 241 26.11 0.77 11.54
N ARG A 242 25.99 0.61 10.23
CA ARG A 242 27.12 0.61 9.29
C ARG A 242 27.82 1.98 9.27
N LEU A 243 27.06 3.07 9.21
CA LEU A 243 27.59 4.44 9.23
C LEU A 243 28.23 4.77 10.58
N ALA A 244 27.62 4.41 11.71
CA ALA A 244 28.18 4.62 13.04
C ALA A 244 29.52 3.90 13.23
N ARG A 245 29.65 2.67 12.71
CA ARG A 245 30.93 1.94 12.72
C ARG A 245 32.00 2.65 11.89
N ARG A 246 31.64 3.23 10.74
CA ARG A 246 32.56 4.02 9.90
C ARG A 246 33.00 5.30 10.61
N GLU A 247 32.06 6.07 11.15
CA GLU A 247 32.33 7.29 11.92
C GLU A 247 33.23 7.03 13.13
N LYS A 248 32.95 5.97 13.91
CA LYS A 248 33.79 5.58 15.04
C LYS A 248 35.24 5.27 14.63
N ARG A 249 35.43 4.64 13.46
CA ARG A 249 36.78 4.39 12.91
C ARG A 249 37.47 5.68 12.49
N ARG A 250 36.74 6.62 11.87
CA ARG A 250 37.25 7.95 11.49
C ARG A 250 37.70 8.75 12.70
N LEU A 251 36.84 8.90 13.71
CA LEU A 251 37.15 9.61 14.95
C LEU A 251 38.37 9.02 15.67
N LYS A 252 38.47 7.69 15.73
CA LYS A 252 39.63 7.02 16.35
C LYS A 252 40.93 7.24 15.57
N ALA A 253 40.86 7.32 14.23
CA ALA A 253 42.03 7.62 13.40
C ALA A 253 42.48 9.07 13.58
N GLU A 254 41.53 10.01 13.63
CA GLU A 254 41.78 11.43 13.89
C GLU A 254 42.37 11.66 15.29
N GLU A 255 41.79 11.03 16.32
CA GLU A 255 42.32 11.09 17.68
C GLU A 255 43.76 10.55 17.75
N ARG A 256 44.07 9.44 17.06
CA ARG A 256 45.43 8.91 16.95
C ARG A 256 46.38 9.89 16.26
N TYR A 257 45.91 10.60 15.24
CA TYR A 257 46.70 11.62 14.55
C TYR A 257 47.00 12.80 15.48
N LEU A 258 45.99 13.33 16.19
CA LEU A 258 46.16 14.39 17.17
C LEU A 258 47.13 13.98 18.29
N ARG A 259 46.99 12.78 18.87
CA ARG A 259 47.90 12.27 19.90
C ARG A 259 49.36 12.21 19.43
N LYS A 260 49.59 11.74 18.20
CA LYS A 260 50.95 11.73 17.61
C LYS A 260 51.49 13.14 17.42
N ARG A 261 50.69 14.06 16.89
CA ARG A 261 51.04 15.47 16.73
C ARG A 261 51.42 16.09 18.07
N ASP A 262 50.61 15.89 19.10
CA ASP A 262 50.83 16.47 20.42
C ASP A 262 52.07 15.86 21.10
N ALA A 263 52.34 14.57 20.91
CA ALA A 263 53.56 13.93 21.40
C ALA A 263 54.84 14.52 20.75
N LEU A 264 54.80 14.78 19.44
CA LEU A 264 55.90 15.45 18.74
C LEU A 264 56.10 16.87 19.25
N MET A 265 55.02 17.64 19.44
CA MET A 265 55.08 18.99 19.98
C MET A 265 55.62 19.01 21.41
N ARG A 266 55.18 18.10 22.28
CA ARG A 266 55.71 17.95 23.65
C ARG A 266 57.21 17.65 23.64
N ARG A 267 57.67 16.75 22.77
CA ARG A 267 59.11 16.46 22.63
C ARG A 267 59.90 17.68 22.17
N LYS A 268 59.38 18.44 21.19
CA LYS A 268 60.01 19.68 20.71
C LYS A 268 60.13 20.71 21.85
N PHE A 269 59.04 20.92 22.59
CA PHE A 269 59.01 21.82 23.74
C PHE A 269 60.02 21.42 24.83
N LEU A 270 60.11 20.12 25.17
CA LEU A 270 61.09 19.63 26.15
C LEU A 270 62.53 19.87 25.71
N LEU A 271 62.84 19.67 24.42
CA LEU A 271 64.16 19.94 23.87
C LEU A 271 64.50 21.43 23.89
N GLU A 272 63.54 22.29 23.54
CA GLU A 272 63.68 23.74 23.59
C GLU A 272 63.89 24.24 25.02
N ASN A 273 63.13 23.74 25.99
CA ASN A 273 63.34 24.07 27.41
C ASN A 273 64.71 23.62 27.91
N ARG A 274 65.17 22.42 27.53
CA ARG A 274 66.51 21.95 27.86
C ARG A 274 67.59 22.83 27.24
N ARG A 275 67.42 23.24 25.98
CA ARG A 275 68.34 24.17 25.30
C ARG A 275 68.38 25.53 26.00
N ALA A 276 67.22 26.08 26.34
CA ALA A 276 67.12 27.33 27.08
C ALA A 276 67.81 27.23 28.45
N LEU A 277 67.57 26.15 29.21
CA LEU A 277 68.23 25.92 30.50
C LEU A 277 69.75 25.77 30.37
N LEU A 278 70.23 25.08 29.33
CA LEU A 278 71.68 24.97 29.08
C LEU A 278 72.28 26.32 28.68
N ALA A 279 71.56 27.13 27.91
CA ALA A 279 72.00 28.48 27.54
C ALA A 279 72.11 29.39 28.77
N THR A 280 71.13 29.36 29.69
CA THR A 280 71.20 30.13 30.93
C THR A 280 72.37 29.69 31.81
N ARG A 281 72.58 28.37 31.97
CA ARG A 281 73.74 27.82 32.71
C ARG A 281 75.08 28.19 32.09
N ARG A 282 75.20 28.15 30.76
CA ARG A 282 76.41 28.60 30.05
C ARG A 282 76.66 30.08 30.26
N ALA A 283 75.62 30.90 30.16
CA ALA A 283 75.72 32.34 30.40
C ALA A 283 76.11 32.67 31.86
N THR A 284 75.59 31.93 32.85
CA THR A 284 76.02 32.08 34.25
C THR A 284 77.46 31.61 34.45
N ALA A 285 77.88 30.51 33.81
CA ALA A 285 79.25 30.01 33.91
C ALA A 285 80.27 30.99 33.28
N ILE A 286 79.95 31.55 32.11
CA ILE A 286 80.79 32.58 31.47
C ILE A 286 80.90 33.81 32.38
N ARG A 287 79.79 34.27 32.96
CA ARG A 287 79.81 35.39 33.91
C ARG A 287 80.67 35.09 35.15
N LEU A 288 80.54 33.90 35.73
CA LEU A 288 81.33 33.48 36.88
C LEU A 288 82.82 33.39 36.54
N MET A 289 83.17 32.71 35.44
CA MET A 289 84.54 32.58 34.97
C MET A 289 85.17 33.93 34.65
N SER A 290 84.43 34.81 33.98
CA SER A 290 84.86 36.18 33.72
C SER A 290 85.12 36.94 35.02
N ALA A 291 84.22 36.85 36.01
CA ALA A 291 84.41 37.48 37.32
C ALA A 291 85.63 36.93 38.08
N LEU A 292 85.84 35.61 38.06
CA LEU A 292 87.01 34.98 38.69
C LEU A 292 88.31 35.39 38.00
N LEU A 293 88.34 35.40 36.66
CA LEU A 293 89.50 35.87 35.89
C LEU A 293 89.78 37.34 36.15
N HIS A 294 88.75 38.18 36.24
CA HIS A 294 88.91 39.58 36.64
C HIS A 294 89.50 39.70 38.05
N LEU A 295 89.07 38.86 39.00
CA LEU A 295 89.60 38.86 40.36
C LEU A 295 91.07 38.40 40.42
N VAL A 296 91.43 37.35 39.68
CA VAL A 296 92.81 36.86 39.57
C VAL A 296 93.70 37.90 38.90
N SER A 297 93.25 38.49 37.78
CA SER A 297 93.97 39.58 37.12
C SER A 297 94.13 40.79 38.04
N LYS A 298 93.13 41.11 38.86
CA LYS A 298 93.24 42.19 39.86
C LYS A 298 94.28 41.86 40.93
N ARG A 299 94.28 40.63 41.47
CA ARG A 299 95.32 40.19 42.42
C ARG A 299 96.71 40.19 41.80
N PHE A 300 96.85 39.70 40.57
CA PHE A 300 98.12 39.72 39.85
C PHE A 300 98.61 41.16 39.58
N GLN A 301 97.69 42.09 39.28
CA GLN A 301 98.02 43.52 39.18
C GLN A 301 98.39 44.13 40.53
N GLU A 302 97.72 43.74 41.63
CA GLU A 302 98.06 44.18 42.99
C GLU A 302 99.42 43.64 43.44
N GLU A 303 99.73 42.37 43.15
CA GLU A 303 101.04 41.75 43.37
C GLU A 303 102.12 42.39 42.50
N ASN A 304 101.85 42.67 41.22
CA ASN A 304 102.78 43.40 40.36
C ASN A 304 102.95 44.85 40.80
N LYS A 305 101.91 45.51 41.31
CA LYS A 305 102.03 46.85 41.91
C LYS A 305 102.83 46.82 43.21
N TRP A 306 102.68 45.77 44.03
CA TRP A 306 103.50 45.54 45.22
C TRP A 306 104.95 45.22 44.85
N ALA A 307 105.18 44.39 43.84
CA ALA A 307 106.51 44.10 43.33
C ALA A 307 107.17 45.33 42.67
N ALA A 308 106.40 46.12 41.93
CA ALA A 308 106.84 47.42 41.41
C ALA A 308 107.15 48.39 42.54
N LYS A 309 106.35 48.41 43.63
CA LYS A 309 106.61 49.22 44.82
C LYS A 309 107.83 48.73 45.61
N CYS A 310 108.06 47.42 45.73
CA CYS A 310 109.28 46.86 46.32
C CYS A 310 110.52 47.09 45.43
N ALA A 311 110.37 47.16 44.11
CA ALA A 311 111.43 47.54 43.18
C ALA A 311 111.69 49.06 43.22
N GLU A 312 110.67 49.88 43.37
CA GLU A 312 110.75 51.34 43.54
C GLU A 312 111.35 51.69 44.92
N ASP A 313 111.06 50.93 45.98
CA ASP A 313 111.72 51.01 47.29
C ASP A 313 113.20 50.51 47.25
N GLN A 314 113.59 49.71 46.24
CA GLN A 314 114.98 49.33 45.96
C GLN A 314 115.72 50.28 45.00
N GLU A 315 115.00 50.97 44.11
CA GLU A 315 115.52 51.98 43.19
C GLU A 315 115.55 53.41 43.77
N LEU A 316 114.84 53.70 44.88
CA LEU A 316 114.93 55.00 45.60
C LEU A 316 116.24 55.19 46.40
N VAL A 317 117.23 54.30 46.24
CA VAL A 317 118.62 54.45 46.70
C VAL A 317 119.61 54.44 45.53
N ARG A 318 119.17 54.29 44.28
CA ARG A 318 120.04 54.28 43.11
C ARG A 318 119.46 55.12 41.98
N THR A 319 119.82 56.41 42.06
CA THR A 319 119.99 57.34 40.92
C THR A 319 118.72 57.68 40.14
N ASN A 320 118.10 58.84 40.38
CA ASN A 320 118.47 60.12 39.76
C ASN A 320 119.01 60.02 38.31
N SER A 321 118.14 60.44 37.39
CA SER A 321 118.38 61.00 36.06
C SER A 321 119.00 60.12 34.98
N ILE A 322 118.26 60.07 33.85
CA ILE A 322 118.64 60.18 32.42
C ILE A 322 117.67 59.26 31.66
N ALA A 323 116.60 59.76 31.03
CA ALA A 323 116.53 60.50 29.77
C ALA A 323 116.88 59.69 28.51
N THR A 324 116.02 59.89 27.50
CA THR A 324 116.15 59.60 26.06
C THR A 324 115.77 58.17 25.62
N GLN A 325 114.57 58.05 25.03
CA GLN A 325 114.31 58.04 23.57
C GLN A 325 114.82 56.75 22.92
N THR A 326 113.92 56.00 22.28
CA THR A 326 114.19 55.32 21.00
C THR A 326 112.96 54.56 20.49
N THR A 327 112.51 54.97 19.31
CA THR A 327 112.23 54.14 18.11
C THR A 327 111.34 52.89 18.28
N GLY A 328 110.21 52.75 17.59
CA GLY A 328 110.11 52.61 16.13
C GLY A 328 109.23 51.37 15.87
N LYS A 329 108.01 51.56 15.35
CA LYS A 329 107.55 51.16 14.01
C LYS A 329 107.35 49.65 13.78
N PHE A 330 106.30 49.35 12.99
CA PHE A 330 106.04 48.10 12.25
C PHE A 330 105.42 46.94 13.08
N PHE A 331 104.48 46.12 12.58
CA PHE A 331 103.78 45.99 11.30
C PHE A 331 102.64 44.96 11.43
N SER A 332 101.76 44.91 10.42
CA SER A 332 100.88 43.78 10.04
C SER A 332 99.67 43.52 10.97
N GLU A 333 98.47 43.16 10.51
CA GLU A 333 98.12 42.42 9.30
C GLU A 333 96.60 42.63 9.03
N LYS A 334 96.22 43.20 7.89
CA LYS A 334 95.61 42.56 6.70
C LYS A 334 94.32 41.75 6.94
N ASN A 335 93.32 42.11 6.12
CA ASN A 335 92.53 41.24 5.22
C ASN A 335 91.67 40.13 5.85
N LYS A 336 90.44 39.84 5.43
CA LYS A 336 89.91 39.75 4.06
C LYS A 336 88.39 39.55 4.17
N SER A 337 87.68 40.17 3.24
CA SER A 337 86.37 39.78 2.69
C SER A 337 86.47 38.39 1.97
N PRO A 338 85.51 37.89 1.16
CA PRO A 338 84.07 38.13 1.01
C PRO A 338 83.25 36.80 0.80
N LEU A 339 81.96 36.99 0.49
CA LEU A 339 81.24 36.32 -0.61
C LEU A 339 80.40 35.05 -0.34
N GLU A 340 79.10 35.32 -0.30
CA GLU A 340 77.99 34.70 -1.04
C GLU A 340 77.85 33.18 -1.13
N ARG A 341 76.61 32.73 -0.84
CA ARG A 341 75.76 32.05 -1.84
C ARG A 341 74.28 32.43 -1.67
N LYS A 342 73.65 32.93 -2.75
CA LYS A 342 72.18 32.90 -2.98
C LYS A 342 71.73 31.48 -3.43
N PRO A 343 70.47 31.24 -3.82
CA PRO A 343 69.29 31.03 -2.98
C PRO A 343 68.67 29.63 -3.22
N ARG A 344 67.71 29.19 -2.39
CA ARG A 344 66.69 28.20 -2.80
C ARG A 344 65.38 28.46 -2.04
N GLN A 345 64.32 28.55 -2.84
CA GLN A 345 62.93 28.88 -2.52
C GLN A 345 62.33 27.96 -1.46
N ALA A 346 61.58 28.54 -0.51
CA ALA A 346 60.50 27.86 0.18
C ALA A 346 59.57 28.86 0.90
N PHE A 347 58.28 28.82 0.55
CA PHE A 347 57.08 29.24 1.31
C PHE A 347 57.02 30.72 1.72
N GLY A 348 56.12 31.53 1.16
CA GLY A 348 54.67 31.34 1.28
C GLY A 348 54.20 32.25 2.41
N ASP A 349 54.23 33.56 2.16
CA ASP A 349 53.59 34.56 3.00
C ASP A 349 52.33 35.00 2.25
N ASP A 350 51.18 34.54 2.75
CA ASP A 350 49.90 35.20 2.60
C ASP A 350 49.17 35.01 3.93
N GLY A 351 48.86 36.14 4.54
CA GLY A 351 48.50 36.30 5.94
C GLY A 351 47.10 35.79 6.34
N PRO A 352 46.68 36.11 7.58
CA PRO A 352 45.52 35.54 8.22
C PRO A 352 44.24 36.23 7.71
N MET A 353 43.65 35.72 6.64
CA MET A 353 42.38 36.23 6.09
C MET A 353 41.29 35.13 6.00
N ARG A 354 41.24 34.18 6.95
CA ARG A 354 40.20 33.13 6.97
C ARG A 354 39.45 32.96 8.28
N GLU A 355 39.92 33.54 9.38
CA GLU A 355 39.23 33.43 10.67
C GLU A 355 38.15 34.50 10.82
N VAL A 356 38.42 35.72 10.34
CA VAL A 356 37.47 36.84 10.37
C VAL A 356 36.25 36.60 9.47
N ASP A 357 36.44 35.91 8.34
CA ASP A 357 35.34 35.59 7.41
C ASP A 357 34.50 34.39 7.88
N ALA A 358 35.13 33.43 8.57
CA ALA A 358 34.41 32.33 9.22
C ALA A 358 33.59 32.82 10.42
N GLU A 359 34.11 33.77 11.20
CA GLU A 359 33.38 34.40 12.30
C GLU A 359 32.22 35.28 11.80
N LYS A 360 32.42 36.07 10.74
CA LYS A 360 31.33 36.83 10.11
C LYS A 360 30.24 35.92 9.54
N MET A 361 30.61 34.79 8.93
CA MET A 361 29.65 33.80 8.44
C MET A 361 28.87 33.14 9.60
N ARG A 362 29.55 32.84 10.71
CA ARG A 362 28.92 32.29 11.92
C ARG A 362 27.97 33.30 12.57
N GLN A 363 28.33 34.57 12.64
CA GLN A 363 27.47 35.65 13.14
C GLN A 363 26.24 35.83 12.23
N SER A 364 26.40 35.82 10.91
CA SER A 364 25.28 35.89 9.96
C SER A 364 24.30 34.72 10.09
N LEU A 365 24.81 33.51 10.34
CA LEU A 365 23.96 32.34 10.54
C LEU A 365 23.20 32.38 11.87
N LEU A 366 23.82 32.91 12.93
CA LEU A 366 23.16 33.12 14.23
C LEU A 366 22.08 34.19 14.13
N GLU A 367 22.36 35.30 13.44
CA GLU A 367 21.41 36.40 13.26
C GLU A 367 20.20 35.97 12.40
N LYS A 368 20.42 35.21 11.33
CA LYS A 368 19.33 34.58 10.55
C LYS A 368 18.48 33.64 11.40
N ARG A 369 19.10 32.86 12.29
CA ARG A 369 18.39 31.93 13.18
C ARG A 369 17.58 32.68 14.25
N GLU A 370 18.09 33.79 14.76
CA GLU A 370 17.37 34.65 15.69
C GLU A 370 16.15 35.32 15.02
N GLN A 371 16.30 35.83 13.79
CA GLN A 371 15.20 36.41 13.01
C GLN A 371 14.09 35.38 12.72
N GLN A 372 14.46 34.14 12.37
CA GLN A 372 13.49 33.05 12.19
C GLN A 372 12.74 32.71 13.48
N LEU A 373 13.42 32.74 14.63
CA LEU A 373 12.77 32.52 15.92
C LEU A 373 11.84 33.69 16.29
N ARG A 374 12.25 34.94 16.05
CA ARG A 374 11.39 36.11 16.23
C ARG A 374 10.15 36.06 15.33
N GLN A 375 10.29 35.69 14.06
CA GLN A 375 9.15 35.48 13.16
C GLN A 375 8.23 34.35 13.63
N LYS A 376 8.79 33.22 14.11
CA LYS A 376 7.98 32.12 14.68
C LYS A 376 7.25 32.52 15.95
N LEU A 377 7.84 33.36 16.79
CA LEU A 377 7.19 33.87 18.00
C LEU A 377 6.10 34.90 17.65
N LEU A 378 6.33 35.75 16.64
CA LEU A 378 5.33 36.68 16.12
C LEU A 378 4.17 35.93 15.44
N SER A 379 4.45 34.92 14.62
CA SER A 379 3.41 34.09 13.99
C SER A 379 2.60 33.32 15.03
N ARG A 380 3.26 32.83 16.10
CA ARG A 380 2.62 32.15 17.22
C ARG A 380 1.80 33.11 18.11
N ARG A 381 2.20 34.38 18.20
CA ARG A 381 1.45 35.44 18.89
C ARG A 381 0.24 35.89 18.08
N ILE A 382 0.37 36.01 16.76
CA ILE A 382 -0.73 36.33 15.82
C ILE A 382 -1.74 35.17 15.77
N SER A 383 -1.29 33.91 15.77
CA SER A 383 -2.18 32.75 15.89
C SER A 383 -2.86 32.65 17.26
N ALA A 384 -2.22 33.13 18.32
CA ALA A 384 -2.81 33.17 19.66
C ALA A 384 -3.79 34.34 19.85
N SER A 385 -3.60 35.47 19.17
CA SER A 385 -4.53 36.62 19.19
C SER A 385 -5.69 36.50 18.19
N GLY A 386 -5.62 35.57 17.23
CA GLY A 386 -6.66 35.31 16.24
C GLY A 386 -7.79 34.36 16.70
N CYS A 387 -7.77 33.89 17.95
CA CYS A 387 -8.84 33.07 18.52
C CYS A 387 -9.70 33.90 19.50
N LYS A 388 -10.64 34.66 18.95
CA LYS A 388 -11.91 34.99 19.60
C LYS A 388 -13.04 35.03 18.56
N PRO A 389 -13.86 33.98 18.49
CA PRO A 389 -15.30 34.10 18.31
C PRO A 389 -15.96 33.88 19.68
N GLY A 390 -16.78 34.83 20.11
CA GLY A 390 -17.48 34.83 21.40
C GLY A 390 -17.69 36.24 21.90
#